data_AF-A0A151SS62-F1
#
_entry.id   AF-A0A151SS62-F1
#
_cell.length_a   1.000
_cell.length_b   1.000
_cell.length_c   1.000
_cell.angle_alpha   90.00
_cell.angle_beta   90.00
_cell.angle_gamma   90.00
#
_symmetry.space_group_name_H-M   'P 1'
#
loop_
_entity.id
_entity.type
_entity.pdbx_description
1 polymer ?
#
loop_
_entity_poly.entity_id
_entity_poly.type
_entity_poly.pdbx_seq_one_letter_code
_entity_poly.pdbx_strand_id
1 'polypeptide(L)' 'MEENESIQTMFGRFQTIINELSFLGRTYDNFDHVDKFLRSLPRKWRPQVTAL' A
#
# COMPACT_ATOMS: atom_id res chain seq x y z
N MET A 1 -8.49 0.97 -5.34
CA MET A 1 -8.89 0.99 -3.92
C MET A 1 -10.21 1.72 -3.85
N GLU A 2 -11.17 1.18 -3.11
CA GLU A 2 -12.50 1.76 -3.00
C GLU A 2 -12.48 3.04 -2.15
N GLU A 3 -13.33 4.02 -2.49
CA GLU A 3 -13.37 5.29 -1.78
C GLU A 3 -13.99 5.19 -0.38
N ASN A 4 -14.72 4.12 -0.07
CA ASN A 4 -15.31 3.90 1.25
C ASN A 4 -14.48 2.97 2.15
N GLU A 5 -13.41 2.39 1.62
CA GLU A 5 -12.55 1.46 2.34
C GLU A 5 -11.63 2.23 3.32
N SER A 6 -11.42 1.66 4.51
CA SER A 6 -10.53 2.24 5.53
C SER A 6 -9.07 2.04 5.16
N ILE A 7 -8.21 2.93 5.66
CA ILE A 7 -6.76 2.82 5.42
C ILE A 7 -6.19 1.54 6.04
N GLN A 8 -6.72 1.09 7.18
CA GLN A 8 -6.31 -0.17 7.82
C GLN A 8 -6.63 -1.38 6.92
N THR A 9 -7.82 -1.42 6.32
CA THR A 9 -8.20 -2.51 5.41
C THR A 9 -7.32 -2.51 4.15
N MET A 10 -7.05 -1.33 3.57
CA MET A 10 -6.14 -1.21 2.43
C MET A 10 -4.72 -1.68 2.76
N PHE A 11 -4.18 -1.24 3.89
CA PHE A 11 -2.84 -1.61 4.35
C PHE A 11 -2.76 -3.12 4.64
N GLY A 12 -3.81 -3.70 5.23
CA GLY A 12 -3.93 -5.14 5.44
C GLY A 12 -3.82 -5.93 4.14
N ARG A 13 -4.59 -5.56 3.10
CA ARG A 13 -4.49 -6.23 1.78
C ARG A 13 -3.12 -6.05 1.13
N PHE A 14 -2.54 -4.86 1.26
CA PHE A 14 -1.21 -4.59 0.74
C PHE A 14 -0.18 -5.53 1.38
N GLN A 15 -0.22 -5.66 2.71
CA GLN A 15 0.66 -6.57 3.44
C GLN A 15 0.45 -8.04 3.04
N THR A 16 -0.80 -8.48 2.81
CA THR A 16 -1.09 -9.82 2.28
C THR A 16 -0.41 -10.05 0.93
N ILE A 17 -0.52 -9.10 0.00
CA ILE A 17 0.11 -9.19 -1.33
C ILE A 17 1.64 -9.28 -1.21
N ILE A 18 2.25 -8.44 -0.36
CA ILE A 18 3.71 -8.48 -0.14
C ILE A 18 4.14 -9.83 0.45
N ASN A 19 3.38 -10.37 1.40
CA ASN A 19 3.67 -11.67 2.00
C ASN A 19 3.56 -12.81 0.99
N GLU A 20 2.54 -12.80 0.12
CA GLU A 20 2.39 -13.79 -0.95
C GLU A 20 3.53 -13.70 -1.97
N LEU A 21 3.92 -12.49 -2.38
CA LEU A 21 5.04 -12.29 -3.30
C LEU A 21 6.37 -12.77 -2.70
N SER A 22 6.58 -12.50 -1.41
CA SER A 22 7.73 -12.97 -0.64
C SER A 22 7.77 -14.50 -0.58
N PHE A 23 6.63 -15.14 -0.33
CA PHE A 23 6.50 -16.60 -0.34
C PHE A 23 6.84 -17.20 -1.72
N LEU A 24 6.51 -16.50 -2.81
CA LEU A 24 6.87 -16.88 -4.17
C LEU A 24 8.34 -16.61 -4.53
N GLY A 25 9.17 -16.20 -3.57
CA GLY A 25 10.60 -15.92 -3.78
C GLY A 25 10.88 -14.66 -4.58
N ARG A 26 9.87 -13.79 -4.77
CA ARG A 26 10.06 -12.49 -5.38
C ARG A 26 10.33 -11.46 -4.30
N THR A 27 11.59 -11.09 -4.16
CA THR A 27 11.97 -9.95 -3.33
C THR A 27 11.83 -8.66 -4.13
N TYR A 28 11.08 -7.72 -3.57
CA TYR A 28 10.91 -6.38 -4.09
C TYR A 28 11.32 -5.42 -2.98
N ASP A 29 12.01 -4.35 -3.34
CA ASP A 29 12.54 -3.40 -2.35
C ASP A 29 11.41 -2.68 -1.60
N ASN A 30 11.60 -2.48 -0.29
CA ASN A 30 10.59 -1.90 0.59
C ASN A 30 10.24 -0.45 0.24
N PHE A 31 11.17 0.31 -0.34
CA PHE A 31 10.88 1.67 -0.79
C PHE A 31 9.94 1.70 -2.00
N ASP A 32 10.16 0.79 -2.95
CA ASP A 32 9.34 0.63 -4.15
C ASP A 32 7.89 0.25 -3.81
N HIS A 33 7.75 -0.57 -2.77
CA HIS A 33 6.48 -0.99 -2.19
C HIS A 33 5.69 0.16 -1.57
N VAL A 34 6.34 0.94 -0.72
CA VAL A 34 5.69 2.07 -0.04
C VAL A 34 5.30 3.14 -1.06
N ASP A 35 6.17 3.48 -2.03
CA ASP A 35 5.83 4.48 -3.06
C ASP A 35 4.64 4.04 -3.92
N LYS A 36 4.62 2.78 -4.40
CA LYS A 36 3.48 2.25 -5.17
C LYS A 36 2.20 2.22 -4.33
N PHE A 37 2.27 1.84 -3.06
CA PHE A 37 1.14 1.87 -2.15
C PHE A 37 0.60 3.29 -1.98
N LEU A 38 1.45 4.26 -1.65
CA LEU A 38 1.07 5.65 -1.45
C LEU A 38 0.47 6.29 -2.71
N ARG A 39 0.98 5.94 -3.90
CA ARG A 39 0.41 6.39 -5.19
C ARG A 39 -0.97 5.81 -5.47
N SER A 40 -1.21 4.57 -5.05
CA SER A 40 -2.47 3.84 -5.25
C SER A 40 -3.59 4.28 -4.29
N LEU A 41 -3.23 5.04 -3.23
CA LEU A 41 -4.21 5.58 -2.29
C LEU A 41 -5.19 6.55 -2.97
N PRO A 42 -6.49 6.50 -2.61
CA PRO A 42 -7.47 7.47 -3.06
C PRO A 42 -7.05 8.92 -2.79
N ARG A 43 -7.46 9.85 -3.66
CA ARG A 43 -7.11 11.29 -3.57
C ARG A 43 -7.40 11.90 -2.19
N LYS A 44 -8.46 11.45 -1.51
CA LYS A 44 -8.80 11.87 -0.13
C LYS A 44 -7.68 11.66 0.90
N TRP A 45 -6.79 10.70 0.68
CA TRP A 45 -5.72 10.36 1.61
C TRP A 45 -4.35 10.96 1.22
N ARG A 46 -4.19 11.47 0.00
CA ARG A 46 -2.94 12.09 -0.47
C ARG A 46 -2.44 13.27 0.38
N PRO A 47 -3.30 14.21 0.84
CA PRO A 47 -2.86 15.34 1.67
C PRO A 47 -2.26 14.92 3.01
N GLN A 48 -2.71 13.80 3.59
CA GLN A 48 -2.22 13.31 4.89
C GLN A 48 -0.86 12.61 4.79
N VAL A 49 -0.54 12.08 3.61
CA VAL A 49 0.74 11.42 3.34
C VAL A 49 1.85 12.45 3.06
N THR A 50 1.52 13.60 2.46
CA THR A 50 2.49 14.67 2.16
C THR A 50 2.84 15.55 3.36
N ALA A 51 2.10 15.43 4.47
CA ALA A 51 2.27 16.25 5.66
C ALA A 51 3.25 15.66 6.72
N LEU A 52 3.82 14.48 6.45
CA LEU A 52 4.78 13.79 7.34
C LEU A 52 6.21 13.94 6.82
#